data_AF-I4Z360-F1
#
_entry.id   AF-I4Z360-F1
#
_cell.length_a   1.000
_cell.length_b   1.000
_cell.length_c   1.000
_cell.angle_alpha   90.00
_cell.angle_beta   90.00
_cell.angle_gamma   90.00
#
_symmetry.space_group_name_H-M   'P 1'
#
loop_
_entity.id
_entity.type
_entity.pdbx_description
1 polymer ?
#
loop_
_entity_poly.entity_id
_entity_poly.type
_entity_poly.pdbx_seq_one_letter_code
_entity_poly.pdbx_strand_id
1 'polypeptide(L)'
;MGRHAKAKRSSLHHLSHELAVAGHPASRPTVARLLRQLGYSPKANARRTEAHSTPPERDAQFQHIAEQRAQFAATGEPIISVDSKKKELVGDFKNPGQTWCRRAEPVLVHDWPQDAVGQAIPYGIYEITTNSGYVCIGDCFDTPRFAVEAISDWWESEGQKRFPEAGRLLVLADAGGSNSCRSRVWKAQLQEQLCDACGLEVTVCHYPTGCSKWNPIEHRLFSFISLNWAGVPLRTFATMVRYSAGTVTAAGLRVNARLKRGGNEAGERVSDEVMRRLHLRPHAVCPAWNYTLSPRT
;
A
#
# COMPACT_ATOMS: atom_id res chain seq x y z
N MET A 1 41.40 23.93 2.78
CA MET A 1 42.28 23.06 1.94
C MET A 1 41.89 21.62 2.18
N GLY A 2 41.39 20.97 1.13
CA GLY A 2 40.75 19.67 1.21
C GLY A 2 41.73 18.54 1.54
N ARG A 3 41.20 17.52 2.21
CA ARG A 3 41.73 16.16 2.23
C ARG A 3 40.57 15.23 2.61
N HIS A 4 40.06 14.55 1.59
CA HIS A 4 39.11 13.42 1.59
C HIS A 4 38.17 13.29 2.80
N ALA A 5 36.88 13.47 2.56
CA ALA A 5 35.82 13.05 3.46
C ALA A 5 36.05 11.60 3.89
N LYS A 6 36.53 11.38 5.12
CA LYS A 6 36.61 10.02 5.68
C LYS A 6 35.20 9.46 5.65
N ALA A 7 35.02 8.36 4.94
CA ALA A 7 33.77 7.59 4.82
C ALA A 7 33.38 6.91 6.15
N LYS A 8 33.34 7.68 7.25
CA LYS A 8 33.01 7.21 8.59
C LYS A 8 31.96 8.13 9.18
N ARG A 9 30.81 7.56 9.54
CA ARG A 9 29.74 8.25 10.25
C ARG A 9 30.26 8.89 11.54
N SER A 10 29.89 10.15 11.78
CA SER A 10 30.14 10.83 13.06
C SER A 10 29.21 10.27 14.14
N SER A 11 29.64 9.20 14.79
CA SER A 11 28.98 8.63 15.98
C SER A 11 29.60 9.20 17.26
N LEU A 12 28.89 9.14 18.38
CA LEU A 12 29.44 9.57 19.68
C LEU A 12 30.74 8.82 20.05
N HIS A 13 30.85 7.56 19.64
CA HIS A 13 32.08 6.78 19.80
C HIS A 13 33.23 7.41 19.01
N HIS A 14 32.99 7.70 17.73
CA HIS A 14 34.01 8.27 16.85
C HIS A 14 34.43 9.66 17.34
N LEU A 15 33.47 10.52 17.69
CA LEU A 15 33.75 11.87 18.19
C LEU A 15 34.48 11.86 19.54
N SER A 16 34.12 10.95 20.45
CA SER A 16 34.84 10.75 21.72
C SER A 16 36.29 10.32 21.50
N HIS A 17 36.53 9.41 20.55
CA HIS A 17 37.89 8.98 20.18
C HIS A 17 38.70 10.10 19.54
N GLU A 18 38.15 10.83 18.56
CA GLU A 18 38.85 11.95 17.91
C GLU A 18 39.17 13.09 18.90
N LEU A 19 38.27 13.38 19.84
CA LEU A 19 38.54 14.35 20.91
C LEU A 19 39.67 13.88 21.83
N ALA A 20 39.71 12.59 22.18
CA ALA A 20 40.81 12.03 22.96
C ALA A 20 42.16 12.12 22.21
N VAL A 21 42.19 11.83 20.91
CA VAL A 21 43.37 11.98 20.05
C VAL A 21 43.82 13.44 19.97
N ALA A 22 42.88 14.39 19.96
CA ALA A 22 43.15 15.82 19.97
C ALA A 22 43.55 16.39 21.36
N GLY A 23 43.73 15.53 22.38
CA GLY A 23 44.14 15.94 23.73
C GLY A 23 42.99 16.39 24.64
N HIS A 24 41.73 16.17 24.25
CA HIS A 24 40.53 16.55 25.00
C HIS A 24 39.68 15.31 25.31
N PRO A 25 40.14 14.39 26.18
CA PRO A 25 39.39 13.16 26.47
C PRO A 25 38.00 13.48 27.04
N ALA A 26 36.97 13.06 26.34
CA ALA A 26 35.58 13.25 26.74
C ALA A 26 34.78 11.96 26.56
N SER A 27 33.98 11.60 27.56
CA SER A 27 33.10 10.44 27.49
C SER A 27 31.95 10.67 26.49
N ARG A 28 31.37 9.57 25.96
CA ARG A 28 30.24 9.65 25.00
C ARG A 28 29.05 10.49 25.54
N PRO A 29 28.63 10.37 26.82
CA PRO A 29 27.61 11.24 27.40
C PRO A 29 27.99 12.73 27.40
N THR A 30 29.25 13.06 27.72
CA THR A 30 29.75 14.44 27.68
C THR A 30 29.72 15.00 26.26
N VAL A 31 30.20 14.23 25.27
CA VAL A 31 30.14 14.62 23.86
C VAL A 31 28.69 14.84 23.40
N ALA A 32 27.75 13.97 23.79
CA ALA A 32 26.33 14.13 23.47
C ALA A 32 25.74 15.42 24.07
N ARG A 33 26.09 15.73 25.33
CA ARG A 33 25.67 16.96 26.00
C ARG A 33 26.21 18.20 25.30
N LEU A 34 27.51 18.22 24.96
CA LEU A 34 28.15 19.32 24.26
C LEU A 34 27.56 19.53 22.86
N LEU A 35 27.33 18.46 22.12
CA LEU A 35 26.66 18.53 20.82
C LEU A 35 25.27 19.17 20.93
N ARG A 36 24.46 18.78 21.95
CA ARG A 36 23.15 19.41 22.18
C ARG A 36 23.26 20.88 22.54
N GLN A 37 24.23 21.27 23.36
CA GLN A 37 24.49 22.69 23.70
C GLN A 37 24.88 23.50 22.47
N LEU A 38 25.61 22.89 21.52
CA LEU A 38 25.97 23.49 20.23
C LEU A 38 24.85 23.40 19.17
N GLY A 39 23.65 22.93 19.55
CA GLY A 39 22.51 22.82 18.63
C GLY A 39 22.54 21.61 17.70
N TYR A 40 23.49 20.68 17.86
CA TYR A 40 23.51 19.43 17.12
C TYR A 40 22.57 18.41 17.76
N SER A 41 21.86 17.67 16.91
CA SER A 41 21.11 16.50 17.31
C SER A 41 21.30 15.38 16.28
N PRO A 42 21.15 14.10 16.66
CA PRO A 42 20.99 13.04 15.69
C PRO A 42 19.84 13.39 14.74
N LYS A 43 20.08 13.31 13.43
CA LYS A 43 19.05 13.45 12.40
C LYS A 43 19.02 12.15 11.62
N ALA A 44 17.81 11.66 11.35
CA ALA A 44 17.59 10.68 10.30
C ALA A 44 17.53 11.40 8.95
N ASN A 45 17.71 10.66 7.85
CA ASN A 45 17.53 11.21 6.52
C ASN A 45 16.07 11.68 6.36
N ALA A 46 15.89 12.95 6.04
CA ALA A 46 14.57 13.50 5.75
C ALA A 46 14.26 13.32 4.26
N ARG A 47 13.21 12.56 3.94
CA ARG A 47 12.70 12.43 2.57
C ARG A 47 11.93 13.72 2.23
N ARG A 48 12.61 14.71 1.67
CA ARG A 48 12.03 16.03 1.33
C ARG A 48 11.98 16.33 -0.16
N THR A 49 12.75 15.59 -0.95
CA THR A 49 12.90 15.81 -2.39
C THR A 49 12.35 14.61 -3.11
N GLU A 50 11.37 14.84 -3.99
CA GLU A 50 10.92 13.84 -4.95
C GLU A 50 11.96 13.75 -6.07
N ALA A 51 12.34 12.54 -6.48
CA ALA A 51 13.40 12.33 -7.49
C ALA A 51 12.99 12.79 -8.90
N HIS A 52 11.69 12.96 -9.13
CA HIS A 52 11.11 13.44 -10.38
C HIS A 52 10.29 14.69 -10.13
N SER A 53 10.24 15.59 -11.11
CA SER A 53 9.36 16.76 -11.07
C SER A 53 7.92 16.32 -10.84
N THR A 54 7.24 16.98 -9.91
CA THR A 54 5.81 16.81 -9.73
C THR A 54 5.10 17.08 -11.08
N PRO A 55 4.22 16.17 -11.55
CA PRO A 55 3.45 16.44 -12.75
C PRO A 55 2.67 17.76 -12.63
N PRO A 56 2.68 18.63 -13.66
CA PRO A 56 1.95 19.90 -13.61
C PRO A 56 0.45 19.69 -13.40
N GLU A 57 -0.08 18.54 -13.81
CA GLU A 57 -1.47 18.16 -13.67
C GLU A 57 -1.83 17.64 -12.27
N ARG A 58 -0.89 17.58 -11.32
CA ARG A 58 -1.13 16.99 -9.98
C ARG A 58 -2.33 17.64 -9.29
N ASP A 59 -2.36 18.96 -9.23
CA ASP A 59 -3.40 19.67 -8.45
C ASP A 59 -4.78 19.49 -9.10
N ALA A 60 -4.85 19.54 -10.44
CA ALA A 60 -6.06 19.22 -11.21
C ALA A 60 -6.53 17.78 -10.95
N GLN A 61 -5.59 16.82 -10.85
CA GLN A 61 -5.92 15.43 -10.54
C GLN A 61 -6.52 15.27 -9.14
N PHE A 62 -5.97 15.96 -8.14
CA PHE A 62 -6.53 15.92 -6.78
C PHE A 62 -7.92 16.56 -6.70
N GLN A 63 -8.14 17.66 -7.41
CA GLN A 63 -9.46 18.28 -7.52
C GLN A 63 -10.46 17.32 -8.17
N HIS A 64 -10.08 16.71 -9.30
CA HIS A 64 -10.93 15.72 -9.98
C HIS A 64 -11.27 14.52 -9.08
N ILE A 65 -10.30 13.98 -8.35
CA ILE A 65 -10.55 12.90 -7.37
C ILE A 65 -11.54 13.36 -6.28
N ALA A 66 -11.38 14.57 -5.75
CA ALA A 66 -12.28 15.10 -4.74
C ALA A 66 -13.71 15.27 -5.27
N GLU A 67 -13.86 15.77 -6.50
CA GLU A 67 -15.15 15.91 -7.17
C GLU A 67 -15.82 14.56 -7.40
N GLN A 68 -15.09 13.56 -7.92
CA GLN A 68 -15.63 12.21 -8.11
C GLN A 68 -16.09 11.60 -6.78
N ARG A 69 -15.28 11.73 -5.72
CA ARG A 69 -15.67 11.25 -4.39
C ARG A 69 -16.93 11.94 -3.87
N ALA A 70 -17.07 13.25 -4.06
CA ALA A 70 -18.26 13.98 -3.65
C ALA A 70 -19.50 13.53 -4.43
N GLN A 71 -19.38 13.32 -5.74
CA GLN A 71 -20.47 12.85 -6.60
C GLN A 71 -20.96 11.46 -6.21
N PHE A 72 -20.05 10.50 -6.04
CA PHE A 72 -20.42 9.13 -5.63
C PHE A 72 -21.00 9.10 -4.23
N ALA A 73 -20.43 9.87 -3.28
CA ALA A 73 -20.97 9.97 -1.92
C ALA A 73 -22.37 10.58 -1.89
N ALA A 74 -22.65 11.59 -2.72
CA ALA A 74 -23.96 12.23 -2.80
C ALA A 74 -25.06 11.27 -3.29
N THR A 75 -24.70 10.29 -4.10
CA THR A 75 -25.63 9.26 -4.62
C THR A 75 -25.59 7.96 -3.83
N GLY A 76 -24.85 7.89 -2.73
CA GLY A 76 -24.73 6.67 -1.91
C GLY A 76 -24.01 5.51 -2.60
N GLU A 77 -23.23 5.78 -3.64
CA GLU A 77 -22.50 4.77 -4.40
C GLU A 77 -21.18 4.41 -3.68
N PRO A 78 -20.70 3.16 -3.81
CA PRO A 78 -19.47 2.70 -3.17
C PRO A 78 -18.23 3.44 -3.68
N ILE A 79 -17.35 3.79 -2.73
CA ILE A 79 -16.03 4.38 -3.01
C ILE A 79 -14.97 3.54 -2.32
N ILE A 80 -14.12 2.89 -3.13
CA ILE A 80 -13.02 2.09 -2.62
C ILE A 80 -11.67 2.72 -2.96
N SER A 81 -10.74 2.56 -2.03
CA SER A 81 -9.33 2.89 -2.18
C SER A 81 -8.55 1.58 -2.12
N VAL A 82 -7.76 1.29 -3.16
CA VAL A 82 -7.13 -0.01 -3.37
C VAL A 82 -5.64 0.14 -3.59
N ASP A 83 -4.88 -0.81 -3.07
CA ASP A 83 -3.43 -0.89 -3.24
C ASP A 83 -2.87 -2.24 -2.79
N SER A 84 -1.68 -2.60 -3.26
CA SER A 84 -0.93 -3.74 -2.75
C SER A 84 0.04 -3.32 -1.64
N LYS A 85 -0.08 -3.94 -0.47
CA LYS A 85 0.91 -3.77 0.59
C LYS A 85 2.22 -4.42 0.15
N LYS A 86 3.32 -3.92 0.72
CA LYS A 86 4.61 -4.60 0.68
C LYS A 86 4.45 -6.12 0.93
N LYS A 87 5.09 -6.92 0.08
CA LYS A 87 5.16 -8.37 0.23
C LYS A 87 5.85 -8.74 1.54
N GLU A 88 5.26 -9.68 2.27
CA GLU A 88 5.76 -10.12 3.57
C GLU A 88 6.25 -11.58 3.46
N LEU A 89 7.40 -11.88 4.06
CA LEU A 89 7.87 -13.25 4.16
C LEU A 89 7.12 -13.94 5.30
N VAL A 90 6.48 -15.07 4.99
CA VAL A 90 5.77 -15.90 5.95
C VAL A 90 6.73 -16.94 6.50
N GLY A 91 6.95 -16.95 7.81
CA GLY A 91 7.91 -17.83 8.46
C GLY A 91 8.42 -17.26 9.78
N ASP A 92 9.51 -17.81 10.30
CA ASP A 92 10.15 -17.39 11.55
C ASP A 92 10.97 -16.10 11.38
N PHE A 93 10.41 -15.08 10.75
CA PHE A 93 11.10 -13.83 10.45
C PHE A 93 10.79 -12.73 11.47
N LYS A 94 11.72 -11.78 11.57
CA LYS A 94 11.58 -10.64 12.46
C LYS A 94 10.54 -9.67 11.92
N ASN A 95 9.44 -9.50 12.65
CA ASN A 95 8.50 -8.40 12.42
C ASN A 95 8.82 -7.21 13.36
N PRO A 96 9.06 -5.99 12.86
CA PRO A 96 9.32 -4.83 13.70
C PRO A 96 8.19 -4.56 14.71
N GLY A 97 8.57 -4.17 15.92
CA GLY A 97 7.64 -3.89 17.01
C GLY A 97 8.01 -4.65 18.28
N GLN A 98 7.21 -4.45 19.32
CA GLN A 98 7.36 -5.13 20.61
C GLN A 98 5.96 -5.51 21.10
N THR A 99 5.85 -6.69 21.70
CA THR A 99 4.61 -7.17 22.30
C THR A 99 4.85 -7.57 23.76
N TRP A 100 3.84 -7.38 24.59
CA TRP A 100 3.88 -7.78 25.99
C TRP A 100 3.77 -9.31 26.08
N CYS A 101 4.88 -9.96 26.39
CA CYS A 101 4.95 -11.41 26.52
C CYS A 101 5.88 -11.80 27.68
N ARG A 102 5.66 -12.99 28.27
CA ARG A 102 6.53 -13.50 29.36
C ARG A 102 7.91 -13.94 28.84
N ARG A 103 7.97 -14.41 27.59
CA ARG A 103 9.19 -14.87 26.93
C ARG A 103 9.16 -14.39 25.48
N ALA A 104 10.28 -13.81 25.04
CA ALA A 104 10.44 -13.38 23.66
C ALA A 104 10.37 -14.58 22.71
N GLU A 105 9.68 -14.41 21.59
CA GLU A 105 9.60 -15.43 20.56
C GLU A 105 10.91 -15.49 19.74
N PRO A 106 11.51 -16.67 19.58
CA PRO A 106 12.69 -16.81 18.73
C PRO A 106 12.29 -16.63 17.26
N VAL A 107 13.15 -15.94 16.51
CA VAL A 107 13.07 -15.72 15.06
C VAL A 107 14.46 -15.92 14.46
N LEU A 108 14.51 -16.16 13.16
CA LEU A 108 15.74 -16.25 12.38
C LEU A 108 16.51 -14.93 12.44
N VAL A 109 17.84 -15.05 12.43
CA VAL A 109 18.76 -13.89 12.42
C VAL A 109 18.71 -13.16 11.09
N HIS A 110 18.36 -13.88 10.03
CA HIS A 110 18.36 -13.39 8.67
C HIS A 110 17.05 -13.70 7.97
N ASP A 111 16.56 -12.74 7.20
CA ASP A 111 15.32 -12.86 6.45
C ASP A 111 15.60 -13.34 5.01
N TRP A 112 16.00 -14.60 4.86
CA TRP A 112 16.24 -15.19 3.53
C TRP A 112 14.96 -15.76 2.94
N PRO A 113 14.63 -15.46 1.67
CA PRO A 113 13.42 -16.01 1.03
C PRO A 113 13.34 -17.53 1.00
N GLN A 114 14.47 -18.26 0.91
CA GLN A 114 14.46 -19.73 0.86
C GLN A 114 14.07 -20.40 2.19
N ASP A 115 14.17 -19.68 3.31
CA ASP A 115 13.77 -20.18 4.63
C ASP A 115 12.29 -19.88 4.91
N ALA A 116 11.61 -19.20 3.98
CA ALA A 116 10.21 -18.83 4.13
C ALA A 116 9.29 -20.00 3.79
N VAL A 117 8.19 -20.10 4.54
CA VAL A 117 7.04 -20.95 4.17
C VAL A 117 6.43 -20.44 2.86
N GLY A 118 6.49 -19.13 2.62
CA GLY A 118 6.07 -18.50 1.37
C GLY A 118 6.16 -16.98 1.44
N GLN A 119 5.85 -16.32 0.33
CA GLN A 119 5.74 -14.87 0.27
C GLN A 119 4.26 -14.49 0.18
N ALA A 120 3.78 -13.74 1.17
CA ALA A 120 2.44 -13.21 1.18
C ALA A 120 2.36 -11.88 0.43
N ILE A 121 1.29 -11.72 -0.34
CA ILE A 121 0.99 -10.51 -1.12
C ILE A 121 -0.38 -9.99 -0.65
N PRO A 122 -0.41 -9.03 0.29
CA PRO A 122 -1.65 -8.46 0.77
C PRO A 122 -2.13 -7.41 -0.23
N TYR A 123 -3.29 -7.63 -0.83
CA TYR A 123 -4.01 -6.63 -1.60
C TYR A 123 -5.20 -6.12 -0.78
N GLY A 124 -5.23 -4.82 -0.52
CA GLY A 124 -6.24 -4.22 0.33
C GLY A 124 -7.28 -3.44 -0.47
N ILE A 125 -8.50 -3.45 0.05
CA ILE A 125 -9.63 -2.67 -0.40
C ILE A 125 -10.16 -1.92 0.83
N TYR A 126 -10.08 -0.61 0.81
CA TYR A 126 -10.63 0.25 1.85
C TYR A 126 -11.85 0.99 1.33
N GLU A 127 -13.02 0.62 1.83
CA GLU A 127 -14.29 1.29 1.54
C GLU A 127 -14.42 2.52 2.44
N ILE A 128 -14.49 3.70 1.81
CA ILE A 128 -14.32 4.99 2.46
C ILE A 128 -15.55 5.38 3.28
N THR A 129 -16.76 5.10 2.79
CA THR A 129 -18.01 5.62 3.37
C THR A 129 -18.34 4.95 4.70
N THR A 130 -18.11 3.64 4.80
CA THR A 130 -18.39 2.81 5.99
C THR A 130 -17.15 2.50 6.81
N ASN A 131 -16.00 3.08 6.45
CA ASN A 131 -14.73 2.87 7.13
C ASN A 131 -14.41 1.38 7.30
N SER A 132 -14.55 0.60 6.23
CA SER A 132 -14.38 -0.86 6.25
C SER A 132 -13.21 -1.28 5.38
N GLY A 133 -12.45 -2.27 5.85
CA GLY A 133 -11.32 -2.84 5.14
C GLY A 133 -11.59 -4.28 4.72
N TYR A 134 -11.06 -4.66 3.57
CA TYR A 134 -10.99 -6.02 3.09
C TYR A 134 -9.59 -6.30 2.59
N VAL A 135 -9.00 -7.44 2.96
CA VAL A 135 -7.65 -7.81 2.57
C VAL A 135 -7.64 -9.20 1.96
N CYS A 136 -7.27 -9.28 0.69
CA CYS A 136 -6.98 -10.53 0.01
C CYS A 136 -5.48 -10.80 0.14
N ILE A 137 -5.09 -11.90 0.79
CA ILE A 137 -3.69 -12.31 0.95
C ILE A 137 -3.42 -13.38 -0.10
N GLY A 138 -2.61 -13.06 -1.10
CA GLY A 138 -2.14 -13.99 -2.13
C GLY A 138 -0.83 -14.69 -1.72
N ASP A 139 -0.56 -15.85 -2.33
CA ASP A 139 0.65 -16.65 -2.10
C ASP A 139 1.58 -16.77 -3.34
N CYS A 140 1.24 -16.09 -4.45
CA CYS A 140 1.92 -16.26 -5.74
C CYS A 140 2.50 -14.94 -6.30
N PHE A 141 1.77 -14.21 -7.16
CA PHE A 141 2.24 -12.96 -7.76
C PHE A 141 1.25 -11.79 -7.59
N ASP A 142 1.81 -10.59 -7.46
CA ASP A 142 1.05 -9.34 -7.46
C ASP A 142 0.75 -8.96 -8.92
N THR A 143 -0.34 -9.51 -9.46
CA THR A 143 -0.75 -9.32 -10.86
C THR A 143 -2.00 -8.45 -10.96
N PRO A 144 -2.22 -7.78 -12.11
CA PRO A 144 -3.46 -7.04 -12.34
C PRO A 144 -4.72 -7.89 -12.19
N ARG A 145 -4.67 -9.16 -12.60
CA ARG A 145 -5.75 -10.13 -12.39
C ARG A 145 -6.04 -10.32 -10.90
N PHE A 146 -5.00 -10.60 -10.09
CA PHE A 146 -5.16 -10.76 -8.65
C PHE A 146 -5.79 -9.54 -7.98
N ALA A 147 -5.35 -8.35 -8.40
CA ALA A 147 -5.86 -7.08 -7.89
C ALA A 147 -7.36 -6.88 -8.20
N VAL A 148 -7.78 -7.17 -9.43
CA VAL A 148 -9.20 -7.08 -9.82
C VAL A 148 -10.04 -8.17 -9.15
N GLU A 149 -9.54 -9.39 -9.10
CA GLU A 149 -10.19 -10.48 -8.40
C GLU A 149 -10.42 -10.14 -6.93
N ALA A 150 -9.44 -9.56 -6.24
CA ALA A 150 -9.61 -9.10 -4.86
C ALA A 150 -10.75 -8.08 -4.71
N ILE A 151 -10.98 -7.22 -5.71
CA ILE A 151 -12.10 -6.28 -5.74
C ILE A 151 -13.43 -7.01 -6.02
N SER A 152 -13.46 -7.93 -6.99
CA SER A 152 -14.64 -8.76 -7.28
C SER A 152 -15.09 -9.56 -6.05
N ASP A 153 -14.12 -10.16 -5.39
CA ASP A 153 -14.33 -10.95 -4.20
C ASP A 153 -14.80 -10.12 -3.00
N TRP A 154 -14.32 -8.88 -2.86
CA TRP A 154 -14.87 -7.91 -1.91
C TRP A 154 -16.31 -7.54 -2.27
N TRP A 155 -16.59 -7.30 -3.56
CA TRP A 155 -17.92 -6.94 -4.04
C TRP A 155 -18.94 -8.04 -3.74
N GLU A 156 -18.65 -9.28 -4.09
CA GLU A 156 -19.53 -10.43 -3.84
C GLU A 156 -19.75 -10.69 -2.34
N SER A 157 -18.69 -10.55 -1.53
CA SER A 157 -18.77 -10.89 -0.11
C SER A 157 -19.48 -9.81 0.72
N GLU A 158 -19.17 -8.54 0.48
CA GLU A 158 -19.62 -7.40 1.28
C GLU A 158 -20.25 -6.27 0.47
N GLY A 159 -19.65 -5.91 -0.68
CA GLY A 159 -20.04 -4.73 -1.46
C GLY A 159 -21.50 -4.77 -1.92
N GLN A 160 -21.90 -5.83 -2.61
CA GLN A 160 -23.26 -6.01 -3.15
C GLN A 160 -24.34 -5.99 -2.06
N LYS A 161 -24.06 -6.59 -0.89
CA LYS A 161 -25.00 -6.61 0.24
C LYS A 161 -25.16 -5.24 0.88
N ARG A 162 -24.09 -4.44 0.85
CA ARG A 162 -24.04 -3.11 1.48
C ARG A 162 -24.55 -2.02 0.56
N PHE A 163 -24.38 -2.20 -0.74
CA PHE A 163 -24.79 -1.28 -1.79
C PHE A 163 -25.67 -2.01 -2.82
N PRO A 164 -26.87 -2.48 -2.43
CA PRO A 164 -27.71 -3.31 -3.31
C PRO A 164 -28.26 -2.56 -4.53
N GLU A 165 -28.39 -1.23 -4.43
CA GLU A 165 -28.88 -0.37 -5.51
C GLU A 165 -27.75 0.30 -6.30
N ALA A 166 -26.49 0.01 -5.96
CA ALA A 166 -25.37 0.65 -6.62
C ALA A 166 -25.22 0.15 -8.06
N GLY A 167 -25.29 1.08 -9.00
CA GLY A 167 -24.97 0.84 -10.40
C GLY A 167 -23.55 1.27 -10.75
N ARG A 168 -22.85 1.95 -9.83
CA ARG A 168 -21.54 2.54 -10.11
C ARG A 168 -20.56 2.27 -8.97
N LEU A 169 -19.28 2.12 -9.32
CA LEU A 169 -18.19 1.93 -8.35
C LEU A 169 -17.04 2.90 -8.65
N LEU A 170 -16.64 3.68 -7.65
CA LEU A 170 -15.43 4.52 -7.74
C LEU A 170 -14.24 3.80 -7.12
N VAL A 171 -13.21 3.56 -7.92
CA VAL A 171 -11.94 2.94 -7.53
C VAL A 171 -10.83 3.99 -7.52
N LEU A 172 -10.29 4.26 -6.34
CA LEU A 172 -9.11 5.10 -6.16
C LEU A 172 -7.89 4.19 -6.05
N ALA A 173 -6.96 4.31 -7.00
CA ALA A 173 -5.80 3.42 -7.10
C ALA A 173 -4.51 4.23 -7.29
N ASP A 174 -3.38 3.60 -7.01
CA ASP A 174 -2.09 4.17 -7.41
C ASP A 174 -1.85 3.96 -8.91
N ALA A 175 -0.94 4.73 -9.51
CA ALA A 175 -0.61 4.60 -10.93
C ALA A 175 0.43 3.48 -11.23
N GLY A 176 0.91 2.76 -10.23
CA GLY A 176 1.97 1.74 -10.32
C GLY A 176 1.47 0.31 -10.09
N GLY A 177 2.39 -0.67 -10.04
CA GLY A 177 2.07 -2.04 -9.60
C GLY A 177 1.03 -2.79 -10.45
N SER A 178 0.29 -3.68 -9.79
CA SER A 178 -0.77 -4.49 -10.39
C SER A 178 -1.97 -3.67 -10.86
N ASN A 179 -2.24 -2.55 -10.20
CA ASN A 179 -3.30 -1.59 -10.52
C ASN A 179 -2.82 -0.42 -11.40
N SER A 180 -1.72 -0.58 -12.16
CA SER A 180 -1.18 0.52 -12.95
C SER A 180 -2.15 1.04 -14.01
N CYS A 181 -2.22 2.37 -14.17
CA CYS A 181 -3.04 3.05 -15.18
C CYS A 181 -2.68 2.67 -16.63
N ARG A 182 -1.46 2.18 -16.86
CA ARG A 182 -0.96 1.71 -18.16
C ARG A 182 -1.24 0.22 -18.41
N SER A 183 -1.65 -0.52 -17.37
CA SER A 183 -1.89 -1.95 -17.47
C SER A 183 -3.14 -2.23 -18.30
N ARG A 184 -2.96 -2.97 -19.39
CA ARG A 184 -4.04 -3.44 -20.26
C ARG A 184 -4.83 -4.57 -19.60
N VAL A 185 -4.12 -5.45 -18.89
CA VAL A 185 -4.71 -6.55 -18.11
C VAL A 185 -5.64 -6.01 -17.04
N TRP A 186 -5.21 -4.97 -16.30
CA TRP A 186 -6.05 -4.30 -15.30
C TRP A 186 -7.38 -3.85 -15.89
N LYS A 187 -7.35 -3.12 -17.01
CA LYS A 187 -8.55 -2.59 -17.68
C LYS A 187 -9.45 -3.71 -18.22
N ALA A 188 -8.86 -4.74 -18.83
CA ALA A 188 -9.61 -5.88 -19.36
C ALA A 188 -10.27 -6.69 -18.24
N GLN A 189 -9.55 -6.96 -17.16
CA GLN A 189 -10.10 -7.71 -16.02
C GLN A 189 -11.19 -6.90 -15.30
N LEU A 190 -11.05 -5.58 -15.14
CA LEU A 190 -12.12 -4.74 -14.59
C LEU A 190 -13.39 -4.79 -15.44
N GLN A 191 -13.24 -4.75 -16.77
CA GLN A 191 -14.37 -4.90 -17.70
C GLN A 191 -15.05 -6.26 -17.51
N GLU A 192 -14.30 -7.35 -17.53
CA GLU A 192 -14.86 -8.71 -17.48
C GLU A 192 -15.46 -9.05 -16.11
N GLN A 193 -14.71 -8.84 -15.04
CA GLN A 193 -15.06 -9.34 -13.71
C GLN A 193 -15.96 -8.42 -12.90
N LEU A 194 -15.96 -7.11 -13.17
CA LEU A 194 -16.82 -6.17 -12.44
C LEU A 194 -17.89 -5.60 -13.35
N CYS A 195 -17.52 -5.05 -14.50
CA CYS A 195 -18.50 -4.34 -15.32
C CYS A 195 -19.50 -5.32 -15.94
N ASP A 196 -19.01 -6.33 -16.64
CA ASP A 196 -19.87 -7.28 -17.34
C ASP A 196 -20.49 -8.31 -16.38
N ALA A 197 -19.70 -8.85 -15.44
CA ALA A 197 -20.20 -9.87 -14.52
C ALA A 197 -21.15 -9.31 -13.43
N CYS A 198 -20.93 -8.08 -12.95
CA CYS A 198 -21.74 -7.49 -11.89
C CYS A 198 -22.68 -6.38 -12.36
N GLY A 199 -22.63 -5.99 -13.64
CA GLY A 199 -23.44 -4.90 -14.19
C GLY A 199 -23.05 -3.51 -13.67
N LEU A 200 -21.82 -3.33 -13.20
CA LEU A 200 -21.35 -2.07 -12.62
C LEU A 200 -20.69 -1.15 -13.65
N GLU A 201 -20.96 0.14 -13.57
CA GLU A 201 -20.09 1.14 -14.19
C GLU A 201 -18.93 1.47 -13.24
N VAL A 202 -17.71 1.12 -13.63
CA VAL A 202 -16.52 1.29 -12.79
C VAL A 202 -15.73 2.51 -13.25
N THR A 203 -15.70 3.54 -12.41
CA THR A 203 -14.82 4.71 -12.58
C THR A 203 -13.53 4.48 -11.82
N VAL A 204 -12.39 4.58 -12.50
CA VAL A 204 -11.06 4.49 -11.88
C VAL A 204 -10.40 5.86 -11.93
N CYS A 205 -9.92 6.32 -10.77
CA CYS A 205 -9.10 7.53 -10.67
C CYS A 205 -7.76 7.19 -10.03
N HIS A 206 -6.67 7.37 -10.78
CA HIS A 206 -5.33 7.05 -10.30
C HIS A 206 -4.67 8.25 -9.61
N TYR A 207 -4.04 8.02 -8.45
CA TYR A 207 -3.14 9.01 -7.86
C TYR A 207 -1.87 9.15 -8.72
N PRO A 208 -1.35 10.38 -8.92
CA PRO A 208 -0.12 10.60 -9.66
C PRO A 208 1.07 9.84 -9.06
N THR A 209 2.07 9.53 -9.88
CA THR A 209 3.32 8.91 -9.41
C THR A 209 3.97 9.76 -8.31
N GLY A 210 4.46 9.12 -7.25
CA GLY A 210 5.02 9.81 -6.08
C GLY A 210 3.97 10.33 -5.08
N CYS A 211 2.69 10.19 -5.38
CA CYS A 211 1.58 10.63 -4.53
C CYS A 211 0.86 9.48 -3.80
N SER A 212 1.44 8.26 -3.74
CA SER A 212 0.84 7.09 -3.08
C SER A 212 0.43 7.34 -1.62
N LYS A 213 1.20 8.17 -0.90
CA LYS A 213 0.87 8.62 0.47
C LYS A 213 -0.50 9.29 0.61
N TRP A 214 -1.09 9.77 -0.48
CA TRP A 214 -2.40 10.42 -0.47
C TRP A 214 -3.54 9.46 -0.74
N ASN A 215 -3.23 8.21 -1.12
CA ASN A 215 -4.20 7.15 -1.25
C ASN A 215 -4.71 6.75 0.15
N PRO A 216 -6.01 6.86 0.45
CA PRO A 216 -6.54 6.67 1.80
C PRO A 216 -6.15 5.34 2.45
N ILE A 217 -6.11 4.25 1.67
CA ILE A 217 -5.79 2.90 2.12
C ILE A 217 -4.47 2.81 2.90
N GLU A 218 -3.45 3.57 2.50
CA GLU A 218 -2.12 3.53 3.14
C GLU A 218 -2.19 3.93 4.61
N HIS A 219 -2.91 5.00 4.91
CA HIS A 219 -3.01 5.56 6.26
C HIS A 219 -4.26 5.13 7.02
N ARG A 220 -5.30 4.63 6.34
CA ARG A 220 -6.58 4.23 6.94
C ARG A 220 -6.74 2.72 7.11
N LEU A 221 -6.02 1.90 6.35
CA LEU A 221 -6.10 0.44 6.45
C LEU A 221 -4.73 -0.16 6.81
N PHE A 222 -3.74 0.04 5.95
CA PHE A 222 -2.45 -0.64 6.07
C PHE A 222 -1.63 -0.22 7.27
N SER A 223 -1.72 1.04 7.69
CA SER A 223 -1.11 1.55 8.92
C SER A 223 -1.61 0.78 10.15
N PHE A 224 -2.92 0.57 10.28
CA PHE A 224 -3.53 -0.10 11.42
C PHE A 224 -3.29 -1.60 11.42
N ILE A 225 -3.29 -2.24 10.25
CA ILE A 225 -2.87 -3.66 10.13
C ILE A 225 -1.43 -3.81 10.60
N SER A 226 -0.54 -2.91 10.15
CA SER A 226 0.86 -2.91 10.58
C SER A 226 1.03 -2.70 12.07
N LEU A 227 0.20 -1.85 12.70
CA LEU A 227 0.20 -1.65 14.14
C LEU A 227 -0.30 -2.91 14.87
N ASN A 228 -1.34 -3.58 14.35
CA ASN A 228 -1.97 -4.70 15.03
C ASN A 228 -1.05 -5.93 15.16
N TRP A 229 -0.28 -6.25 14.11
CA TRP A 229 0.65 -7.38 14.15
C TRP A 229 2.08 -7.00 14.55
N ALA A 230 2.32 -5.77 15.00
CA ALA A 230 3.67 -5.29 15.31
C ALA A 230 4.33 -6.16 16.38
N GLY A 231 5.55 -6.62 16.12
CA GLY A 231 6.29 -7.51 17.03
C GLY A 231 5.80 -8.97 17.05
N VAL A 232 4.84 -9.33 16.20
CA VAL A 232 4.37 -10.72 16.05
C VAL A 232 4.97 -11.34 14.79
N PRO A 233 5.73 -12.46 14.90
CA PRO A 233 6.20 -13.23 13.75
C PRO A 233 5.04 -13.81 12.95
N LEU A 234 4.98 -13.52 11.65
CA LEU A 234 3.94 -14.01 10.74
C LEU A 234 4.29 -15.42 10.23
N ARG A 235 4.33 -16.41 11.13
CA ARG A 235 4.82 -17.76 10.82
C ARG A 235 3.99 -18.53 9.80
N THR A 236 2.71 -18.19 9.68
CA THR A 236 1.77 -18.86 8.79
C THR A 236 0.85 -17.86 8.10
N PHE A 237 0.38 -18.18 6.90
CA PHE A 237 -0.65 -17.39 6.21
C PHE A 237 -1.90 -17.23 7.08
N ALA A 238 -2.29 -18.26 7.83
CA ALA A 238 -3.41 -18.19 8.76
C ALA A 238 -3.19 -17.16 9.88
N THR A 239 -1.96 -17.04 10.41
CA THR A 239 -1.61 -16.00 11.37
C THR A 239 -1.78 -14.61 10.74
N MET A 240 -1.29 -14.43 9.52
CA MET A 240 -1.42 -13.17 8.80
C MET A 240 -2.89 -12.79 8.55
N VAL A 241 -3.70 -13.72 8.06
CA VAL A 241 -5.15 -13.53 7.89
C VAL A 241 -5.80 -13.13 9.20
N ARG A 242 -5.51 -13.86 10.30
CA ARG A 242 -6.09 -13.61 11.62
C ARG A 242 -5.76 -12.21 12.14
N TYR A 243 -4.51 -11.78 12.03
CA TYR A 243 -4.11 -10.44 12.48
C TYR A 243 -4.64 -9.33 11.58
N SER A 244 -4.71 -9.55 10.26
CA SER A 244 -5.37 -8.61 9.36
C SER A 244 -6.84 -8.45 9.74
N ALA A 245 -7.59 -9.56 9.87
CA ALA A 245 -9.01 -9.54 10.22
C ALA A 245 -9.28 -9.05 11.66
N GLY A 246 -8.33 -9.24 12.58
CA GLY A 246 -8.42 -8.74 13.95
C GLY A 246 -8.20 -7.22 14.07
N THR A 247 -7.92 -6.52 12.98
CA THR A 247 -7.66 -5.08 13.00
C THR A 247 -8.97 -4.31 13.19
N VAL A 248 -9.08 -3.63 14.33
CA VAL A 248 -10.18 -2.71 14.63
C VAL A 248 -9.63 -1.39 15.19
N THR A 249 -10.37 -0.29 15.00
CA THR A 249 -9.99 1.02 15.57
C THR A 249 -11.13 1.65 16.34
N ALA A 250 -10.80 2.56 17.27
CA ALA A 250 -11.80 3.36 17.99
C ALA A 250 -12.66 4.22 17.04
N ALA A 251 -12.14 4.56 15.87
CA ALA A 251 -12.88 5.26 14.81
C ALA A 251 -13.83 4.33 14.01
N GLY A 252 -13.96 3.06 14.40
CA GLY A 252 -14.90 2.11 13.81
C GLY A 252 -14.37 1.29 12.64
N LEU A 253 -13.06 1.35 12.33
CA LEU A 253 -12.49 0.49 11.28
C LEU A 253 -12.72 -0.97 11.65
N ARG A 254 -13.20 -1.75 10.69
CA ARG A 254 -13.25 -3.22 10.75
C ARG A 254 -12.62 -3.78 9.50
N VAL A 255 -11.81 -4.83 9.66
CA VAL A 255 -11.11 -5.46 8.55
C VAL A 255 -11.56 -6.90 8.42
N ASN A 256 -11.97 -7.30 7.22
CA ASN A 256 -12.06 -8.69 6.85
C ASN A 256 -10.81 -9.09 6.07
N ALA A 257 -10.37 -10.33 6.24
CA ALA A 257 -9.22 -10.83 5.52
C ALA A 257 -9.43 -12.28 5.11
N ARG A 258 -8.86 -12.65 3.97
CA ARG A 258 -8.88 -14.04 3.50
C ARG A 258 -7.62 -14.38 2.72
N LEU A 259 -7.30 -15.66 2.71
CA LEU A 259 -6.23 -16.23 1.90
C LEU A 259 -6.81 -16.63 0.54
N LYS A 260 -6.15 -16.22 -0.54
CA LYS A 260 -6.42 -16.68 -1.90
C LYS A 260 -5.19 -17.40 -2.42
N ARG A 261 -5.37 -18.65 -2.84
CA ARG A 261 -4.29 -19.52 -3.32
C ARG A 261 -4.40 -19.70 -4.83
N GLY A 262 -3.30 -19.48 -5.54
CA GLY A 262 -3.20 -19.68 -6.99
C GLY A 262 -4.13 -18.77 -7.83
N GLY A 263 -4.15 -19.02 -9.15
CA GLY A 263 -5.00 -18.31 -10.12
C GLY A 263 -4.46 -16.95 -10.60
N ASN A 264 -3.27 -16.59 -10.17
CA ASN A 264 -2.62 -15.31 -10.45
C ASN A 264 -1.20 -15.49 -11.00
N GLU A 265 -1.01 -16.46 -11.90
CA GLU A 265 0.25 -16.64 -12.62
C GLU A 265 0.63 -15.36 -13.39
N ALA A 266 1.92 -15.05 -13.41
CA ALA A 266 2.42 -13.91 -14.18
C ALA A 266 2.43 -14.23 -15.68
N GLY A 267 2.39 -13.17 -16.51
CA GLY A 267 2.58 -13.28 -17.96
C GLY A 267 1.31 -13.16 -18.79
N GLU A 268 0.17 -12.87 -18.18
CA GLU A 268 -1.05 -12.52 -18.90
C GLU A 268 -0.83 -11.32 -19.84
N ARG A 269 -1.37 -11.42 -21.06
CA ARG A 269 -1.28 -10.39 -22.09
C ARG A 269 -2.64 -10.14 -22.72
N VAL A 270 -2.90 -8.87 -23.00
CA VAL A 270 -4.14 -8.43 -23.65
C VAL A 270 -3.81 -7.86 -25.03
N SER A 271 -4.42 -8.42 -26.07
CA SER A 271 -4.22 -8.00 -27.46
C SER A 271 -4.87 -6.64 -27.77
N ASP A 272 -4.47 -6.00 -28.88
CA ASP A 272 -5.06 -4.73 -29.35
C ASP A 272 -6.53 -4.86 -29.72
N GLU A 273 -6.93 -6.04 -30.15
CA GLU A 273 -8.32 -6.35 -30.42
C GLU A 273 -9.16 -6.33 -29.13
N VAL A 274 -8.70 -6.98 -28.06
CA VAL A 274 -9.41 -6.96 -26.77
C VAL A 274 -9.51 -5.55 -26.21
N MET A 275 -8.42 -4.77 -26.28
CA MET A 275 -8.44 -3.38 -25.81
C MET A 275 -9.44 -2.50 -26.57
N ARG A 276 -9.59 -2.70 -27.88
CA ARG A 276 -10.57 -1.95 -28.69
C ARG A 276 -12.02 -2.33 -28.39
N ARG A 277 -12.25 -3.53 -27.84
CA ARG A 277 -13.58 -4.03 -27.45
C ARG A 277 -13.98 -3.63 -26.02
N LEU A 278 -13.09 -2.99 -25.25
CA LEU A 278 -13.45 -2.48 -23.93
C LEU A 278 -14.38 -1.27 -24.08
N HIS A 279 -15.41 -1.19 -23.24
CA HIS A 279 -16.31 -0.04 -23.20
C HIS A 279 -15.72 1.04 -22.28
N LEU A 280 -14.52 1.51 -22.64
CA LEU A 280 -13.73 2.44 -21.84
C LEU A 280 -13.89 3.87 -22.36
N ARG A 281 -14.31 4.77 -21.48
CA ARG A 281 -14.38 6.22 -21.71
C ARG A 281 -13.36 6.95 -20.84
N PRO A 282 -12.26 7.50 -21.42
CA PRO A 282 -11.35 8.37 -20.69
C PRO A 282 -12.05 9.66 -20.26
N HIS A 283 -11.65 10.22 -19.13
CA HIS A 283 -12.16 11.53 -18.69
C HIS A 283 -11.40 12.68 -19.35
N ALA A 284 -12.00 13.87 -19.38
CA ALA A 284 -11.35 15.07 -19.92
C ALA A 284 -10.13 15.51 -19.09
N VAL A 285 -10.24 15.44 -17.76
CA VAL A 285 -9.14 15.75 -16.83
C VAL A 285 -8.25 14.53 -16.70
N CYS A 286 -6.97 14.67 -17.04
CA CYS A 286 -5.94 13.63 -16.94
C CYS A 286 -6.42 12.26 -17.50
N PRO A 287 -6.73 12.14 -18.81
CA PRO A 287 -7.33 10.94 -19.41
C PRO A 287 -6.50 9.66 -19.22
N ALA A 288 -5.19 9.79 -19.00
CA ALA A 288 -4.32 8.67 -18.71
C ALA A 288 -4.55 8.07 -17.30
N TRP A 289 -5.08 8.87 -16.37
CA TRP A 289 -5.30 8.49 -14.97
C TRP A 289 -6.78 8.30 -14.62
N ASN A 290 -7.69 8.79 -15.45
CA ASN A 290 -9.11 8.77 -15.15
C ASN A 290 -9.90 8.20 -16.33
N TYR A 291 -10.66 7.16 -16.06
CA TYR A 291 -11.52 6.52 -17.04
C TYR A 291 -12.68 5.81 -16.37
N THR A 292 -13.76 5.65 -17.12
CA THR A 292 -14.90 4.83 -16.74
C THR A 292 -15.03 3.66 -17.70
N LEU A 293 -15.25 2.47 -17.15
CA LEU A 293 -15.66 1.27 -17.86
C LEU A 293 -17.14 1.05 -17.59
N SER A 294 -17.95 0.91 -18.64
CA SER A 294 -19.38 0.58 -18.51
C SER A 294 -19.60 -0.87 -18.93
N PRO A 295 -20.67 -1.55 -18.47
CA PRO A 295 -21.01 -2.89 -18.95
C PRO A 295 -21.16 -2.93 -20.49
N ARG A 296 -20.81 -4.06 -21.11
CA ARG A 296 -20.98 -4.26 -22.56
C ARG A 296 -22.37 -4.80 -22.95
N THR A 297 -23.16 -5.22 -21.98
CA THR A 297 -24.48 -5.83 -22.13
C THR A 297 -25.52 -5.08 -21.32
#